data_AF-A0A967GMU8-F1
#
_entry.id   AF-A0A967GMU8-F1
#
_cell.length_a   1.000
_cell.length_b   1.000
_cell.length_c   1.000
_cell.angle_alpha   90.00
_cell.angle_beta   90.00
_cell.angle_gamma   90.00
#
_symmetry.space_group_name_H-M   'P 1'
#
loop_
_entity.id
_entity.type
_entity.pdbx_description
1 polymer ?
#
loop_
_entity_poly.entity_id
_entity_poly.type
_entity_poly.pdbx_seq_one_letter_code
_entity_poly.pdbx_strand_id
1 'polypeptide(L)'
;VFYTLESEPLPEGEVEILFNFTATKMFGGVGELYVNGRKMDTVEMPEMHRSTYSLAETFDIGIDTGTQVSKLYKGTNKFTGTLDKVVITLTQ
;
A
#
# COMPACT_ATOMS: atom_id res chain seq x y z
N VAL A 1 -9.91 -3.13 -10.62
CA VAL A 1 -10.50 -2.14 -9.72
C VAL A 1 -9.42 -1.70 -8.76
N PHE A 2 -9.12 -0.41 -8.77
CA PHE A 2 -8.31 0.20 -7.73
C PHE A 2 -9.04 1.43 -7.24
N TYR A 3 -8.73 1.84 -6.02
CA TYR A 3 -9.26 3.03 -5.39
C TYR A 3 -8.06 3.88 -4.95
N THR A 4 -8.24 5.19 -4.96
CA THR A 4 -7.21 6.13 -4.53
C THR A 4 -7.66 6.74 -3.20
N LEU A 5 -6.70 6.87 -2.28
CA LEU A 5 -6.80 7.68 -1.08
C LEU A 5 -5.66 8.67 -1.13
N GLU A 6 -5.92 9.93 -0.81
CA GLU A 6 -4.91 10.99 -0.89
C GLU A 6 -4.62 11.60 0.48
N SER A 7 -3.41 12.13 0.64
CA SER A 7 -3.06 12.96 1.79
C SER A 7 -2.41 14.25 1.31
N GLU A 8 -2.38 15.24 2.19
CA GLU A 8 -1.43 16.34 2.09
C GLU A 8 0.01 15.79 2.03
N PRO A 9 0.99 16.58 1.54
CA PRO A 9 2.40 16.20 1.57
C PRO A 9 2.85 15.77 2.97
N LEU A 10 3.56 14.65 3.04
CA LEU A 10 4.05 14.12 4.30
C LEU A 10 5.18 14.99 4.86
N PRO A 11 5.25 15.18 6.19
CA PRO A 11 6.36 15.87 6.81
C PRO A 11 7.65 15.05 6.69
N GLU A 12 8.80 15.72 6.85
CA GLU A 12 10.08 15.03 6.99
C GLU A 12 10.16 14.29 8.33
N GLY A 13 10.95 13.21 8.36
CA GLY A 13 11.19 12.42 9.56
C GLY A 13 10.25 11.21 9.68
N GLU A 14 9.96 10.81 10.91
CA GLU A 14 9.12 9.66 11.21
C GLU A 14 7.64 9.98 10.95
N VAL A 15 6.98 9.12 10.17
CA VAL A 15 5.56 9.25 9.82
C VAL A 15 4.87 7.91 10.04
N GLU A 16 3.80 7.92 10.82
CA GLU A 16 2.90 6.77 10.95
C GLU A 16 1.82 6.86 9.88
N ILE A 17 1.77 5.86 8.99
CA ILE A 17 0.73 5.74 7.97
C ILE A 17 -0.09 4.50 8.29
N LEU A 18 -1.40 4.68 8.44
CA LEU A 18 -2.35 3.60 8.70
C LEU A 18 -3.42 3.58 7.62
N PHE A 19 -3.58 2.44 6.97
CA PHE A 19 -4.76 2.14 6.16
C PHE A 19 -5.70 1.26 6.98
N ASN A 20 -6.89 1.79 7.30
CA ASN A 20 -7.93 1.07 8.02
C ASN A 20 -9.01 0.61 7.04
N PHE A 21 -9.19 -0.69 6.89
CA PHE A 21 -10.23 -1.26 6.04
C PHE A 21 -11.35 -1.87 6.87
N THR A 22 -12.57 -1.38 6.67
CA THR A 22 -13.78 -1.93 7.28
C THR A 22 -14.60 -2.68 6.24
N ALA A 23 -14.63 -4.01 6.34
CA ALA A 23 -15.43 -4.84 5.44
C ALA A 23 -16.94 -4.59 5.67
N THR A 24 -17.67 -4.28 4.60
CA THR A 24 -19.14 -4.14 4.61
C THR A 24 -19.84 -5.30 3.91
N LYS A 25 -19.10 -6.07 3.10
CA LYS A 25 -19.53 -7.31 2.43
C LYS A 25 -18.32 -8.15 2.04
N MET A 26 -18.56 -9.36 1.53
CA MET A 26 -17.50 -10.33 1.18
C MET A 26 -16.43 -9.76 0.21
N PHE A 27 -16.83 -8.90 -0.74
CA PHE A 27 -15.93 -8.24 -1.69
C PHE A 27 -16.18 -6.75 -1.75
N GLY A 28 -16.30 -6.11 -0.58
CA GLY A 28 -16.40 -4.66 -0.50
C GLY A 28 -16.36 -4.13 0.93
N GLY A 29 -16.05 -2.84 1.04
CA GLY A 29 -15.87 -2.19 2.33
C GLY A 29 -15.63 -0.71 2.17
N VAL A 30 -15.17 -0.09 3.26
CA VAL A 30 -14.73 1.30 3.31
C VAL A 30 -13.27 1.30 3.71
N GLY A 31 -12.44 2.01 2.95
CA GLY A 31 -11.05 2.25 3.29
C GLY A 31 -10.86 3.67 3.82
N GLU A 32 -10.12 3.80 4.91
CA GLU A 32 -9.74 5.09 5.49
C GLU A 32 -8.22 5.19 5.57
N LEU A 33 -7.67 6.35 5.19
CA LEU A 33 -6.26 6.67 5.33
C LEU A 33 -6.06 7.56 6.56
N TYR A 34 -5.10 7.20 7.40
CA TYR A 34 -4.65 8.00 8.54
C TYR A 34 -3.15 8.28 8.43
N VAL A 35 -2.77 9.50 8.79
CA VAL A 35 -1.37 9.91 8.92
C VAL A 35 -1.19 10.55 10.29
N ASN A 36 -0.28 10.01 11.11
CA ASN A 36 -0.04 10.41 12.49
C ASN A 36 -1.34 10.47 13.32
N GLY A 37 -2.14 9.40 13.26
CA GLY A 37 -3.43 9.28 13.92
C GLY A 37 -4.57 10.16 13.39
N ARG A 38 -4.31 11.04 12.40
CA ARG A 38 -5.33 11.92 11.81
C ARG A 38 -5.87 11.30 10.52
N LYS A 39 -7.20 11.21 10.40
CA LYS A 39 -7.83 10.76 9.15
C LYS A 39 -7.59 11.78 8.04
N MET A 40 -7.02 11.31 6.94
CA MET A 40 -6.70 12.10 5.75
C MET A 40 -7.77 11.93 4.68
N ASP A 41 -8.24 10.70 4.45
CA ASP A 41 -9.20 10.42 3.39
C ASP A 41 -10.03 9.16 3.67
N THR A 42 -11.15 9.01 2.98
CA THR A 42 -12.05 7.85 3.05
C THR A 42 -12.62 7.55 1.67
N VAL A 43 -12.70 6.27 1.31
CA VAL A 43 -13.24 5.83 0.03
C VAL A 43 -14.12 4.60 0.19
N GLU A 44 -15.28 4.64 -0.45
CA GLU A 44 -16.16 3.48 -0.63
C GLU A 44 -15.51 2.52 -1.65
N MET A 45 -15.36 1.26 -1.25
CA MET A 45 -14.81 0.20 -2.08
C MET A 45 -15.92 -0.84 -2.33
N PRO A 46 -16.94 -0.53 -3.15
CA PRO A 46 -18.07 -1.42 -3.37
C PRO A 46 -17.69 -2.70 -4.09
N GLU A 47 -16.55 -2.76 -4.78
CA GLU A 47 -16.09 -3.97 -5.46
C GLU A 47 -14.60 -4.18 -5.23
N MET A 48 -14.25 -5.30 -4.62
CA MET A 48 -12.88 -5.77 -4.54
C MET A 48 -12.65 -6.95 -5.48
N HIS A 49 -11.40 -7.16 -5.84
CA HIS A 49 -11.04 -8.29 -6.68
C HIS A 49 -11.35 -9.63 -6.00
N ARG A 50 -11.83 -10.57 -6.79
CA ARG A 50 -12.25 -11.92 -6.36
C ARG A 50 -11.19 -12.99 -6.64
N SER A 51 -10.03 -12.59 -7.15
CA SER A 51 -8.97 -13.48 -7.64
C SER A 51 -7.67 -13.22 -6.88
N THR A 52 -6.82 -14.25 -6.82
CA THR A 52 -5.48 -14.18 -6.22
C THR A 52 -4.58 -13.23 -7.02
N TYR A 53 -3.92 -12.31 -6.32
CA TYR A 53 -2.84 -11.47 -6.86
C TYR A 53 -1.49 -12.17 -6.75
N SER A 54 -0.47 -11.59 -7.37
CA SER A 54 0.93 -11.91 -7.06
C SER A 54 1.37 -13.33 -7.40
N LEU A 55 0.64 -14.05 -8.28
CA LEU A 55 0.98 -15.42 -8.71
C LEU A 55 2.35 -15.52 -9.40
N ALA A 56 2.86 -14.40 -9.92
CA ALA A 56 4.16 -14.30 -10.56
C ALA A 56 5.08 -13.28 -9.88
N GLU A 57 4.67 -12.70 -8.74
CA GLU A 57 5.48 -11.71 -8.03
C GLU A 57 6.46 -12.40 -7.07
N THR A 58 7.65 -11.84 -6.96
CA THR A 58 8.73 -12.31 -6.07
C THR A 58 8.82 -11.43 -4.83
N PHE A 59 9.68 -11.85 -3.89
CA PHE A 59 10.05 -11.00 -2.76
C PHE A 59 11.13 -10.00 -3.18
N ASP A 60 10.75 -8.73 -3.30
CA ASP A 60 11.66 -7.66 -3.71
C ASP A 60 12.06 -6.77 -2.51
N ILE A 61 13.33 -6.38 -2.45
CA ILE A 61 13.84 -5.40 -1.47
C ILE A 61 14.42 -4.21 -2.23
N GLY A 62 13.90 -3.01 -1.97
CA GLY A 62 14.43 -1.75 -2.53
C GLY A 62 14.06 -1.50 -4.00
N ILE A 63 13.18 -2.29 -4.58
CA ILE A 63 12.62 -2.11 -5.92
C ILE A 63 11.25 -2.81 -5.96
N ASP A 64 10.33 -2.34 -6.80
CA ASP A 64 9.09 -3.03 -7.10
C ASP A 64 9.11 -3.49 -8.57
N THR A 65 9.26 -4.80 -8.78
CA THR A 65 9.23 -5.41 -10.12
C THR A 65 7.85 -5.93 -10.52
N GLY A 66 6.84 -5.70 -9.67
CA GLY A 66 5.47 -6.15 -9.86
C GLY A 66 4.71 -5.41 -10.95
N THR A 67 3.44 -5.77 -11.10
CA THR A 67 2.57 -5.13 -12.09
C THR A 67 2.02 -3.82 -11.55
N GLN A 68 2.24 -2.73 -12.29
CA GLN A 68 1.71 -1.42 -11.94
C GLN A 68 0.17 -1.43 -11.84
N VAL A 69 -0.35 -0.97 -10.71
CA VAL A 69 -1.79 -0.91 -10.40
C VAL A 69 -2.45 0.34 -11.01
N SER A 70 -1.70 1.43 -11.16
CA SER A 70 -2.21 2.71 -11.66
C SER A 70 -1.16 3.48 -12.47
N LYS A 71 -1.63 4.28 -13.44
CA LYS A 71 -0.79 5.18 -14.24
C LYS A 71 -0.35 6.44 -13.49
N LEU A 72 -0.79 6.62 -12.24
CA LEU A 72 -0.46 7.78 -11.39
C LEU A 72 1.01 7.81 -10.96
N TYR A 73 1.68 6.66 -10.98
CA TYR A 73 3.11 6.56 -10.70
C TYR A 73 3.82 5.88 -11.88
N LYS A 74 5.15 5.80 -11.85
CA LYS A 74 5.94 5.04 -12.84
C LYS A 74 6.92 4.13 -12.12
N GLY A 75 6.78 2.82 -12.33
CA GLY A 75 7.70 1.81 -11.78
C GLY A 75 9.09 1.85 -12.44
N THR A 76 10.09 1.18 -11.87
CA THR A 76 10.05 0.21 -10.74
C THR A 76 10.25 0.84 -9.34
N ASN A 77 10.23 2.17 -9.23
CA ASN A 77 10.38 2.89 -7.95
C ASN A 77 11.60 2.44 -7.13
N LYS A 78 12.75 2.24 -7.78
CA LYS A 78 13.98 1.78 -7.13
C LYS A 78 14.41 2.73 -6.02
N PHE A 79 14.63 2.19 -4.82
CA PHE A 79 15.22 2.91 -3.70
C PHE A 79 16.63 3.39 -4.04
N THR A 80 16.90 4.67 -3.80
CA THR A 80 18.17 5.33 -4.15
C THR A 80 19.11 5.53 -2.97
N GLY A 81 18.65 5.24 -1.75
CA GLY A 81 19.47 5.30 -0.53
C GLY A 81 20.28 4.02 -0.30
N THR A 82 20.83 3.92 0.91
CA THR A 82 21.58 2.74 1.37
C THR A 82 20.73 1.92 2.33
N LEU A 83 20.63 0.61 2.10
CA LEU A 83 20.04 -0.33 3.05
C LEU A 83 21.15 -0.84 3.97
N ASP A 84 21.09 -0.48 5.26
CA ASP A 84 22.08 -0.91 6.25
C ASP A 84 21.90 -2.38 6.66
N LYS A 85 20.66 -2.79 6.96
CA LYS A 85 20.35 -4.16 7.35
C LYS A 85 18.92 -4.54 7.00
N VAL A 86 18.74 -5.76 6.50
CA VAL A 86 17.43 -6.40 6.33
C VAL A 86 17.39 -7.65 7.19
N VAL A 87 16.44 -7.74 8.11
CA VAL A 87 16.23 -8.91 8.96
C VAL A 87 14.87 -9.51 8.63
N ILE A 88 14.88 -10.75 8.16
CA ILE A 88 13.65 -11.50 7.86
C ILE A 88 13.60 -12.66 8.83
N THR A 89 12.55 -12.71 9.65
CA THR A 89 12.28 -13.85 10.52
C THR A 89 11.12 -14.64 9.92
N LEU A 90 11.43 -15.82 9.39
CA LEU A 90 10.42 -16.72 8.82
C LEU A 90 10.12 -17.81 9.84
N THR A 91 9.02 -17.62 10.59
CA THR A 91 8.51 -18.50 11.66
C THR A 91 9.55 -18.92 12.73
N GLN A 92 9.09 -19.59 13.79
CA GLN A 92 9.93 -20.46 14.63
C GLN A 92 9.82 -21.90 14.14
#